data_AF-A0A183F5D2-F1
#
_entry.id   AF-A0A183F5D2-F1
#
_cell.length_a   1.000
_cell.length_b   1.000
_cell.length_c   1.000
_cell.angle_alpha   90.00
_cell.angle_beta   90.00
_cell.angle_gamma   90.00
#
_symmetry.space_group_name_H-M   'P 1'
#
loop_
_entity.id
_entity.type
_entity.pdbx_description
1 polymer ?
#
loop_
_entity_poly.entity_id
_entity_poly.type
_entity_poly.pdbx_seq_one_letter_code
_entity_poly.pdbx_strand_id
1 'polypeptide(L)'
;MVALMWTKCEKALPVFSNNRVKSNKANAPSSIRRNAPGDKNPTDTGSRGLPIKELLQSELWFNKPPFLCDPKEQWLSDIGECRVDDEEGKRCLTSSETPKTRESLFDETRFSYGQSFSTSW
;
A
#
# COMPACT_ATOMS: atom_id res chain seq x y z
N MET A 1 3.53 7.24 -7.46
CA MET A 1 2.77 6.01 -7.20
C MET A 1 3.31 4.86 -8.04
N VAL A 2 4.12 3.97 -7.45
CA VAL A 2 4.82 2.90 -8.20
C VAL A 2 3.89 1.72 -8.54
N ALA A 3 2.98 1.35 -7.64
CA ALA A 3 2.08 0.20 -7.85
C ALA A 3 1.05 0.42 -8.97
N LEU A 4 0.50 1.63 -9.10
CA LEU A 4 -0.42 1.96 -10.19
C LEU A 4 0.29 1.87 -11.55
N MET A 5 1.52 2.37 -11.63
CA MET A 5 2.37 2.31 -12.82
C MET A 5 2.59 0.87 -13.29
N TRP A 6 2.87 -0.07 -12.37
CA TRP A 6 3.02 -1.49 -12.70
C TRP A 6 1.79 -2.12 -13.37
N THR A 7 0.59 -1.56 -13.13
CA THR A 7 -0.62 -2.05 -13.81
C THR A 7 -0.74 -1.54 -15.25
N LYS A 8 -0.08 -0.41 -15.55
CA LYS A 8 -0.16 0.29 -16.85
C LYS A 8 0.98 -0.08 -17.78
N CYS A 9 2.15 -0.43 -17.24
CA CYS A 9 3.32 -0.76 -18.04
C CYS A 9 3.57 -2.24 -18.16
N GLU A 10 3.97 -2.65 -19.36
CA GLU A 10 4.53 -3.98 -19.62
C GLU A 10 6.02 -3.96 -19.35
N LYS A 11 6.40 -3.80 -18.08
CA LYS A 11 7.78 -3.98 -17.63
C LYS A 11 7.90 -5.31 -16.90
N ALA A 12 9.09 -5.92 -16.93
CA ALA A 12 9.38 -7.08 -16.11
C ALA A 12 9.34 -6.68 -14.64
N LEU A 13 8.44 -7.30 -13.86
CA LEU A 13 8.29 -7.05 -12.43
C LEU A 13 8.76 -8.28 -11.64
N PRO A 14 9.22 -8.10 -10.38
CA PRO A 14 9.43 -9.22 -9.47
C PRO A 14 8.20 -10.14 -9.39
N VAL A 15 8.42 -11.44 -9.20
CA VAL A 15 7.37 -12.48 -9.26
C VAL A 15 6.13 -12.11 -8.45
N PHE A 16 6.31 -11.65 -7.21
CA PHE A 16 5.21 -11.23 -6.33
C PHE A 16 4.37 -10.10 -6.93
N SER A 17 5.02 -9.01 -7.37
CA SER A 17 4.35 -7.86 -7.97
C SER A 17 3.66 -8.24 -9.29
N ASN A 18 4.31 -9.06 -10.12
CA ASN A 18 3.75 -9.53 -11.37
C ASN A 18 2.49 -10.38 -11.16
N ASN A 19 2.56 -11.37 -10.25
CA ASN A 19 1.41 -12.22 -9.91
C ASN A 19 0.23 -11.38 -9.40
N ARG A 20 0.51 -10.38 -8.56
CA ARG A 20 -0.53 -9.50 -8.02
C ARG A 20 -1.16 -8.59 -9.09
N VAL A 21 -0.35 -8.03 -10.00
CA VAL A 21 -0.86 -7.25 -11.14
C VAL A 21 -1.75 -8.12 -12.02
N LYS A 22 -1.36 -9.38 -12.30
CA LYS A 22 -2.18 -10.33 -13.06
C LYS A 22 -3.52 -10.60 -12.40
N SER A 23 -3.54 -10.93 -11.11
CA SER A 23 -4.80 -11.11 -10.37
C SER A 23 -5.68 -9.87 -10.41
N ASN A 24 -5.11 -8.68 -10.20
CA ASN A 24 -5.87 -7.43 -10.23
C ASN A 24 -6.50 -7.15 -11.61
N LYS A 25 -5.79 -7.46 -12.71
CA LYS A 25 -6.31 -7.34 -14.08
C LYS A 25 -7.42 -8.34 -14.36
N ALA A 26 -7.26 -9.59 -13.92
CA ALA A 26 -8.25 -10.65 -14.10
C ALA A 26 -9.55 -10.40 -13.31
N ASN A 27 -9.44 -9.92 -12.07
CA ASN A 27 -10.61 -9.71 -11.20
C ASN A 27 -11.40 -8.45 -11.55
N ALA A 28 -10.78 -7.47 -12.21
CA ALA A 28 -11.40 -6.18 -12.51
C ALA A 28 -10.96 -5.66 -13.90
N PRO A 29 -11.34 -6.37 -14.99
CA PRO A 29 -10.83 -6.08 -16.33
C PRO A 29 -11.30 -4.72 -16.87
N SER A 30 -12.52 -4.30 -16.54
CA SER A 30 -13.12 -3.03 -16.97
C SER A 30 -12.90 -1.87 -15.99
N SER A 31 -12.12 -2.08 -14.93
CA SER A 31 -11.90 -1.04 -13.92
C SER A 31 -10.94 0.04 -14.42
N ILE A 32 -11.34 1.30 -14.25
CA ILE A 32 -10.50 2.46 -14.49
C ILE A 32 -9.64 2.67 -13.23
N ARG A 33 -8.31 2.66 -13.40
CA ARG A 33 -7.36 2.85 -12.30
C ARG A 33 -6.64 4.17 -12.48
N ARG A 34 -6.92 5.15 -11.62
CA ARG A 34 -6.26 6.47 -11.62
C ARG A 34 -5.69 6.79 -10.24
N ASN A 35 -4.69 7.66 -10.23
CA ASN A 35 -4.15 8.18 -8.98
C ASN A 35 -5.11 9.24 -8.43
N ALA A 36 -5.50 9.10 -7.16
CA ALA A 36 -6.18 10.15 -6.43
C ALA A 36 -5.15 10.92 -5.59
N PRO A 37 -5.08 12.27 -5.70
CA PRO A 37 -4.36 13.12 -4.75
C PRO A 37 -4.78 12.80 -3.30
N GLY A 38 -3.87 12.97 -2.34
CA GLY A 38 -4.10 12.59 -0.95
C GLY A 38 -5.31 13.30 -0.33
N ASP A 39 -5.47 14.59 -0.61
CA ASP A 39 -6.61 15.43 -0.19
C ASP A 39 -7.96 14.97 -0.77
N LYS A 40 -7.95 14.18 -1.84
CA LYS A 40 -9.15 13.63 -2.50
C LYS A 40 -9.30 12.13 -2.31
N ASN A 41 -8.36 11.47 -1.62
CA ASN A 41 -8.39 10.04 -1.36
C ASN A 41 -8.93 9.78 0.05
N PRO A 42 -10.17 9.28 0.19
CA PRO A 42 -10.72 8.98 1.51
C PRO A 42 -9.83 8.01 2.29
N THR A 43 -9.21 7.03 1.62
CA THR A 43 -8.36 6.04 2.30
C THR A 43 -7.13 6.66 2.96
N ASP A 44 -6.65 7.80 2.47
CA ASP A 44 -5.48 8.49 3.03
C ASP A 44 -5.76 8.98 4.45
N THR A 45 -6.94 9.56 4.73
CA THR A 45 -7.28 10.05 6.08
C THR A 45 -7.30 8.92 7.11
N GLY A 46 -7.93 7.78 6.79
CA GLY A 46 -7.94 6.62 7.68
C GLY A 46 -6.56 5.99 7.86
N SER A 47 -5.78 5.85 6.78
CA SER A 47 -4.45 5.23 6.85
C SER A 47 -3.38 6.09 7.53
N ARG A 48 -3.55 7.43 7.55
CA ARG A 48 -2.67 8.35 8.29
C ARG A 48 -2.97 8.46 9.79
N GLY A 49 -3.98 7.73 10.27
CA GLY A 49 -4.32 7.69 11.69
C GLY A 49 -5.14 8.88 12.15
N LEU A 50 -6.07 9.37 11.32
CA LEU A 50 -7.03 10.39 11.73
C LEU A 50 -7.78 9.91 13.00
N PRO A 51 -7.85 10.72 14.07
CA PRO A 51 -8.58 10.34 15.28
C PRO A 51 -10.04 9.98 14.97
N ILE A 52 -10.58 8.97 15.65
CA ILE A 52 -11.94 8.47 15.38
C ILE A 52 -12.99 9.59 15.42
N LYS A 53 -12.84 10.55 16.35
CA LYS A 53 -13.77 11.68 16.47
C LYS A 53 -13.78 12.57 15.22
N GLU A 54 -12.61 12.81 14.63
CA GLU A 54 -12.46 13.59 13.40
C GLU A 54 -12.85 12.78 12.17
N LEU A 55 -12.56 11.46 12.18
CA LEU A 55 -12.98 10.56 11.11
C LEU A 55 -14.50 10.51 10.98
N LEU A 56 -15.23 10.44 12.10
CA LEU A 56 -16.70 10.48 12.13
C LEU A 56 -17.29 11.77 11.55
N GLN A 57 -16.51 12.85 11.51
CA GLN A 57 -16.88 14.13 10.91
C GLN A 57 -16.37 14.26 9.47
N SER A 58 -15.68 13.25 8.93
CA SER A 58 -15.08 13.30 7.60
C SER A 58 -16.13 13.09 6.51
N GLU A 59 -16.52 14.18 5.88
CA GLU A 59 -17.37 14.15 4.69
C GLU A 59 -16.70 13.35 3.55
N LEU A 60 -15.37 13.41 3.43
CA LEU A 60 -14.65 12.69 2.37
C LEU A 60 -14.68 11.17 2.58
N TRP A 61 -14.58 10.68 3.82
CA TRP A 61 -14.52 9.24 4.12
C TRP A 61 -15.87 8.56 3.93
N PHE A 62 -16.93 9.15 4.51
CA PHE A 62 -18.26 8.54 4.51
C PHE A 62 -19.07 8.85 3.26
N ASN A 63 -18.78 9.95 2.57
CA ASN A 63 -19.41 10.25 1.28
C ASN A 63 -18.50 9.90 0.12
N LYS A 64 -19.10 9.87 -1.07
CA LYS A 64 -18.35 9.70 -2.30
C LYS A 64 -17.50 10.94 -2.58
N PRO A 65 -16.21 10.81 -2.94
CA PRO A 65 -15.41 11.93 -3.42
C PRO A 65 -16.12 12.66 -4.58
N PRO A 66 -16.18 14.00 -4.59
CA PRO A 66 -16.98 14.77 -5.55
C PRO A 66 -16.68 14.43 -7.01
N PHE A 67 -15.39 14.22 -7.33
CA PHE A 67 -14.96 13.91 -8.69
C PHE A 67 -15.51 12.58 -9.22
N LEU A 68 -15.97 11.66 -8.37
CA LEU A 68 -16.61 10.42 -8.82
C LEU A 68 -18.10 10.61 -9.15
N CYS A 69 -18.72 11.73 -8.75
CA CYS A 69 -20.07 12.11 -9.17
C CYS A 69 -20.06 12.76 -10.55
N ASP A 70 -18.93 13.37 -10.93
CA ASP A 70 -18.74 13.98 -12.24
C ASP A 70 -18.55 12.93 -13.36
N PRO A 71 -18.78 13.31 -14.63
CA PRO A 71 -18.44 12.49 -15.79
C PRO A 71 -16.96 12.06 -15.79
N LYS A 72 -16.65 10.91 -16.39
CA LYS A 72 -15.30 10.30 -16.41
C LYS A 72 -14.23 11.19 -17.05
N GLU A 73 -14.67 12.08 -17.91
CA GLU A 73 -13.88 13.08 -18.64
C GLU A 73 -13.38 14.17 -17.69
N GLN A 74 -14.12 14.45 -16.61
CA GLN A 74 -13.79 15.43 -15.59
C GLN A 74 -13.02 14.83 -14.41
N TRP A 75 -12.87 13.50 -14.37
CA TRP A 75 -12.04 12.85 -13.36
C TRP A 75 -10.59 13.30 -13.51
N LEU A 76 -9.86 13.26 -12.39
CA LEU A 76 -8.45 13.62 -12.29
C LEU A 76 -7.60 13.02 -13.43
N SER A 77 -6.62 13.79 -13.90
CA SER A 77 -5.71 13.42 -14.99
C SER A 77 -4.99 12.11 -14.69
N ASP A 78 -4.77 11.32 -15.74
CA ASP A 78 -4.02 10.08 -15.62
C ASP A 78 -2.51 10.35 -15.62
N ILE A 79 -1.91 10.41 -14.43
CA ILE A 79 -0.47 10.71 -14.25
C ILE A 79 0.39 9.42 -14.36
N GLY A 80 -0.17 8.31 -14.84
CA GLY A 80 0.47 6.99 -14.86
C GLY A 80 1.12 6.60 -16.20
N GLU A 81 1.64 7.56 -16.96
CA GLU A 81 2.26 7.28 -18.26
C GLU A 81 3.56 6.48 -18.11
N CYS A 82 3.67 5.40 -18.88
CA CYS A 82 4.85 4.54 -18.94
C CYS A 82 6.02 5.25 -19.61
N ARG A 83 6.84 5.96 -18.83
CA ARG A 83 8.17 6.37 -19.29
C ARG A 83 9.03 5.11 -19.41
N VAL A 84 9.39 4.76 -20.64
CA VAL A 84 10.38 3.73 -20.96
C VAL A 84 11.75 4.34 -20.75
N ASP A 85 12.09 4.62 -19.50
CA ASP A 85 13.50 4.76 -19.16
C ASP A 85 14.00 3.32 -18.96
N ASP A 86 14.70 2.84 -19.99
CA ASP A 86 15.62 1.72 -19.88
C ASP A 86 16.68 2.09 -18.83
N GLU A 87 17.21 1.12 -18.09
CA GLU A 87 18.16 1.28 -16.98
C GLU A 87 17.55 1.47 -15.57
N GLU A 88 16.81 0.47 -15.08
CA GLU A 88 16.81 0.18 -13.63
C GLU A 88 17.24 -1.27 -13.37
N GLY A 89 18.56 -1.45 -13.40
CA GLY A 89 19.29 -1.87 -12.21
C GLY A 89 18.99 -3.27 -11.70
N LYS A 90 19.74 -4.25 -12.21
CA LYS A 90 20.12 -5.47 -11.47
C LYS A 90 20.65 -5.06 -10.10
N ARG A 91 19.85 -5.18 -9.02
CA ARG A 91 20.36 -4.97 -7.66
C ARG A 91 20.15 -6.23 -6.81
N CYS A 92 21.24 -7.00 -6.81
CA CYS A 92 21.77 -7.86 -5.76
C CYS A 92 20.80 -8.67 -4.88
N LEU A 93 20.66 -9.95 -5.22
CA LEU A 93 20.66 -11.00 -4.21
C LEU A 93 22.07 -11.09 -3.62
N THR A 94 22.41 -10.26 -2.63
CA THR A 94 23.51 -10.61 -1.73
C THR A 94 22.96 -11.64 -0.77
N SER A 95 23.21 -12.93 -1.03
CA SER A 95 23.27 -13.90 0.04
C SER A 95 24.41 -13.44 0.96
N SER A 96 24.10 -12.69 2.01
CA SER A 96 25.01 -12.63 3.15
C SER A 96 24.96 -14.01 3.78
N GLU A 97 26.01 -14.79 3.60
CA GLU A 97 26.24 -16.01 4.36
C GLU A 97 26.14 -15.66 5.84
N THR A 98 25.08 -16.15 6.49
CA THR A 98 24.93 -16.00 7.93
C THR A 98 25.95 -16.95 8.58
N PRO A 99 26.77 -16.48 9.54
CA PRO A 99 27.46 -17.39 10.41
C PRO A 99 26.41 -18.25 11.13
N LYS A 100 26.64 -19.57 11.13
CA LYS A 100 25.79 -20.57 11.80
C LYS A 100 25.87 -20.38 13.32
N THR A 101 25.19 -19.38 13.85
CA THR A 101 24.86 -19.30 15.27
C THR A 101 23.34 -19.32 15.35
N ARG A 102 22.80 -20.40 15.91
CA ARG A 102 21.36 -20.60 16.16
C ARG A 102 20.90 -19.69 17.31
N GLU A 103 20.97 -18.38 17.12
CA GLU A 103 20.22 -17.48 17.99
C GLU A 103 18.77 -17.49 17.50
N SER A 104 17.85 -17.71 18.44
CA SER A 104 16.42 -17.65 18.15
C SER A 104 16.09 -16.27 17.59
N LEU A 105 15.57 -16.22 16.36
CA LEU A 105 15.16 -14.98 15.69
C LEU A 105 14.01 -14.28 16.45
N PHE A 106 13.29 -15.03 17.28
CA PHE A 106 12.20 -14.56 18.10
C PHE A 106 12.65 -14.53 19.55
N ASP A 107 12.74 -13.31 20.08
CA ASP A 107 12.84 -13.08 21.51
C ASP A 107 11.43 -13.10 22.10
N GLU A 108 11.07 -14.22 22.72
CA GLU A 108 9.78 -14.41 23.38
C GLU A 108 9.60 -13.48 24.60
N THR A 109 10.69 -12.96 25.17
CA THR A 109 10.65 -12.04 26.31
C THR A 109 10.46 -10.58 25.90
N ARG A 110 10.51 -10.27 24.59
CA ARG A 110 10.30 -8.92 24.05
C ARG A 110 8.96 -8.31 24.46
N PHE A 111 7.93 -9.13 24.71
CA PHE A 111 6.57 -8.67 24.99
C PHE A 111 6.10 -8.93 26.42
N SER A 112 6.93 -9.52 27.29
CA SER A 112 6.56 -9.77 28.69
C SER A 112 6.83 -8.54 29.58
N TYR A 113 6.05 -7.48 29.39
CA TYR A 113 5.84 -6.47 30.43
C TYR A 113 4.46 -6.68 31.06
N GLY A 114 4.32 -7.77 31.81
CA GLY A 114 3.22 -7.97 32.74
C GLY A 114 3.75 -7.83 34.16
N GLN A 115 3.64 -6.64 34.75
CA GLN A 115 3.80 -6.49 36.20
C GLN A 115 2.74 -7.35 36.89
N SER A 116 3.19 -8.35 37.65
CA SER A 116 2.35 -9.10 38.57
C SER A 116 1.95 -8.16 39.71
N PHE A 117 0.72 -7.65 39.67
CA PHE A 117 0.08 -7.08 40.85
C PHE A 117 -0.24 -8.22 41.83
N SER A 118 0.55 -8.32 42.90
CA SER A 118 0.24 -9.17 44.04
C SER A 118 -0.81 -8.46 44.90
N THR A 119 -2.06 -8.91 44.82
CA THR A 119 -3.08 -8.60 45.82
C THR A 119 -2.98 -9.62 46.95
N SER A 120 -2.46 -9.19 48.10
CA SER A 120 -2.70 -9.87 49.37
C SER A 120 -4.07 -9.44 49.90
N TRP A 121 -4.81 -10.43 50.40
CA TRP A 121 -6.16 -10.40 50.96
C TRP A 121 -6.34 -9.41 52.11
#